data_AF-A0A352L105-F1
#
_entry.id   AF-A0A352L105-F1
#
_cell.length_a   1.000
_cell.length_b   1.000
_cell.length_c   1.000
_cell.angle_alpha   90.00
_cell.angle_beta   90.00
_cell.angle_gamma   90.00
#
_symmetry.space_group_name_H-M   'P 1'
#
loop_
_entity.id
_entity.type
_entity.pdbx_description
1 polymer ?
#
loop_
_entity_poly.entity_id
_entity_poly.type
_entity_poly.pdbx_seq_one_letter_code
_entity_poly.pdbx_strand_id
1 'polypeptide(L)'
;MSGPPRIHIVGKKNAGKTTLVCELIELLTKRGLQIGSIKHTHHHHELDVPGKDSWRHRVAGAAAVGILSPGMAALFLPQDRELA
;
A
#
# COMPACT_ATOMS: atom_id res chain seq x y z
N MET A 1 20.25 -3.91 -14.31
CA MET A 1 18.79 -4.04 -14.51
C MET A 1 18.12 -2.84 -13.84
N SER A 2 17.18 -2.16 -14.49
CA SER A 2 16.40 -1.12 -13.81
C SER A 2 15.44 -1.77 -12.82
N GLY A 3 15.25 -1.16 -11.64
CA GLY A 3 14.27 -1.62 -10.67
C GLY A 3 12.83 -1.52 -11.19
N PRO A 4 11.83 -1.97 -10.41
CA PRO A 4 10.44 -1.89 -10.82
C PRO A 4 10.02 -0.44 -11.11
N PRO A 5 9.11 -0.21 -12.06
CA PRO A 5 8.57 1.12 -12.34
C PRO A 5 7.87 1.69 -11.10
N ARG A 6 7.98 3.02 -10.91
CA ARG A 6 7.42 3.72 -9.76
C ARG A 6 6.48 4.82 -10.23
N ILE A 7 5.27 4.86 -9.68
CA ILE A 7 4.24 5.86 -9.97
C ILE A 7 3.85 6.54 -8.66
N HIS A 8 3.86 7.87 -8.63
CA HIS A 8 3.46 8.65 -7.47
C HIS A 8 2.07 9.25 -7.69
N ILE A 9 1.13 8.94 -6.79
CA ILE A 9 -0.21 9.54 -6.79
C ILE A 9 -0.24 10.70 -5.78
N VAL A 10 -0.24 11.93 -6.29
CA VAL A 10 -0.16 13.16 -5.49
C VAL A 10 -1.41 14.03 -5.64
N GLY A 11 -1.74 14.80 -4.61
CA GLY A 11 -2.94 15.65 -4.60
C GLY A 11 -3.43 16.01 -3.20
N LYS A 12 -4.34 16.98 -3.12
CA LYS A 12 -4.89 17.53 -1.86
C LYS A 12 -5.52 16.44 -0.97
N LYS A 13 -5.61 16.70 0.33
CA LYS A 13 -6.37 15.84 1.27
C LYS A 13 -7.80 15.67 0.74
N ASN A 14 -8.36 14.46 0.84
CA ASN A 14 -9.69 14.08 0.34
C ASN A 14 -9.92 14.17 -1.18
N ALA A 15 -8.87 14.27 -2.01
CA ALA A 15 -8.99 14.25 -3.47
C ALA A 15 -9.17 12.83 -4.09
N GLY A 16 -9.58 11.83 -3.32
CA GLY A 16 -9.79 10.47 -3.83
C GLY A 16 -8.52 9.60 -4.03
N LYS A 17 -7.32 10.09 -3.65
CA LYS A 17 -6.04 9.37 -3.84
C LYS A 17 -6.06 7.92 -3.32
N THR A 18 -6.49 7.71 -2.08
CA THR A 18 -6.52 6.37 -1.49
C THR A 18 -7.46 5.45 -2.26
N THR A 19 -8.61 5.97 -2.70
CA THR A 19 -9.56 5.20 -3.52
C THR A 19 -8.93 4.78 -4.85
N LEU A 20 -8.34 5.74 -5.58
CA LEU A 20 -7.64 5.44 -6.84
C LEU A 20 -6.52 4.41 -6.64
N VAL A 21 -5.71 4.55 -5.59
CA VAL A 21 -4.62 3.60 -5.32
C VAL A 21 -5.17 2.20 -5.03
N CYS A 22 -6.25 2.07 -4.26
CA CYS A 22 -6.88 0.77 -4.00
C CYS A 22 -7.40 0.12 -5.29
N GLU A 23 -8.09 0.88 -6.13
CA GLU A 23 -8.63 0.39 -7.41
C GLU A 23 -7.51 -0.05 -8.37
N LEU A 24 -6.41 0.72 -8.42
CA LEU A 24 -5.23 0.35 -9.21
C LEU A 24 -4.56 -0.93 -8.69
N ILE A 25 -4.37 -1.05 -7.38
CA ILE A 25 -3.82 -2.26 -6.76
C ILE A 25 -4.70 -3.46 -7.13
N GLU A 26 -6.01 -3.36 -6.90
CA GLU A 26 -6.94 -4.45 -7.16
C GLU A 26 -6.95 -4.87 -8.63
N LEU A 27 -7.05 -3.90 -9.55
CA LEU A 27 -7.09 -4.16 -10.99
C LEU A 27 -5.78 -4.79 -11.50
N LEU A 28 -4.64 -4.28 -11.07
CA LEU A 28 -3.33 -4.75 -11.54
C LEU A 28 -2.97 -6.11 -10.91
N THR A 29 -3.30 -6.32 -9.63
CA THR A 29 -3.17 -7.63 -8.99
C THR A 29 -4.04 -8.68 -9.67
N LYS A 30 -5.29 -8.35 -10.04
CA LYS A 30 -6.17 -9.23 -10.84
C LYS A 30 -5.60 -9.60 -12.21
N ARG A 31 -4.67 -8.80 -12.75
CA ARG A 31 -3.94 -9.07 -13.99
C ARG A 31 -2.65 -9.88 -13.78
N GLY A 32 -2.38 -10.35 -12.56
CA GLY A 32 -1.22 -11.14 -12.22
C GLY A 32 0.05 -10.34 -11.92
N LEU A 33 -0.05 -9.01 -11.76
CA LEU A 33 1.09 -8.17 -11.38
C LEU A 33 1.27 -8.14 -9.86
N GLN A 34 2.52 -8.18 -9.40
CA GLN A 34 2.85 -7.96 -8.00
C GLN A 34 2.96 -6.47 -7.71
N ILE A 35 2.00 -5.94 -6.94
CA ILE A 35 1.94 -4.51 -6.63
C ILE A 35 2.41 -4.24 -5.21
N GLY A 36 3.49 -3.48 -5.09
CA GLY A 36 3.89 -2.85 -3.83
C GLY A 36 3.26 -1.47 -3.69
N SER A 37 2.90 -1.08 -2.47
CA SER A 37 2.49 0.29 -2.17
C SER A 37 3.32 0.87 -1.03
N ILE A 38 3.61 2.16 -1.11
CA ILE A 38 4.34 2.90 -0.08
C ILE A 38 3.52 4.13 0.28
N LYS A 39 3.31 4.35 1.58
CA LYS A 39 2.70 5.58 2.10
C LYS A 39 3.65 6.28 3.06
N HIS A 40 3.79 7.59 2.90
CA HIS A 40 4.39 8.47 3.88
C HIS A 40 3.29 9.05 4.79
N THR A 41 3.49 9.00 6.11
CA THR A 41 2.59 9.57 7.11
C THR A 41 3.36 10.48 8.06
N HIS A 42 2.76 11.59 8.46
CA HIS A 42 3.30 12.47 9.50
C HIS A 42 2.86 12.04 10.91
N HIS A 43 2.03 10.99 11.03
CA HIS A 43 1.51 10.50 12.30
C HIS A 43 2.36 9.34 12.85
N HIS A 44 2.73 9.42 14.13
CA HIS A 44 3.67 8.48 14.77
C HIS A 44 3.07 7.14 15.22
N HIS A 45 1.75 7.01 15.42
CA HIS A 45 1.21 5.94 16.27
C HIS A 45 0.23 4.94 15.63
N GLU A 46 -0.07 5.05 14.33
CA GLU A 46 -1.07 4.18 13.70
C GLU A 46 -0.52 3.52 12.44
N LEU A 47 0.05 2.33 12.60
CA LEU A 47 0.69 1.61 11.50
C LEU A 47 -0.34 0.85 10.64
N ASP A 48 -1.41 0.31 11.19
CA ASP A 48 -2.38 -0.43 10.37
C ASP A 48 -3.76 -0.49 11.01
N VAL A 49 -4.44 0.66 11.02
CA VAL A 49 -5.79 0.77 11.55
C VAL A 49 -6.81 0.40 10.46
N PRO A 50 -7.76 -0.53 10.75
CA PRO A 50 -8.84 -0.85 9.83
C PRO A 50 -9.52 0.38 9.23
N GLY A 51 -9.71 0.38 7.91
CA GLY A 51 -10.31 1.50 7.17
C GLY A 51 -9.34 2.64 6.80
N LYS A 52 -8.10 2.68 7.34
CA LYS A 52 -7.08 3.65 6.91
C LYS A 52 -6.28 3.15 5.70
N ASP A 53 -5.52 4.05 5.09
CA ASP A 53 -4.87 3.83 3.79
C ASP A 53 -4.02 2.54 3.73
N SER A 54 -3.15 2.29 4.72
CA SER A 54 -2.29 1.09 4.73
C SER A 54 -3.11 -0.20 4.78
N TRP A 55 -4.11 -0.24 5.65
CA TRP A 55 -5.05 -1.36 5.73
C TRP A 55 -5.79 -1.56 4.41
N ARG A 56 -6.30 -0.47 3.81
CA ARG A 56 -7.03 -0.52 2.54
C ARG A 56 -6.16 -1.03 1.40
N HIS A 57 -4.89 -0.63 1.32
CA HIS A 57 -3.98 -1.14 0.30
C HIS A 57 -3.72 -2.65 0.44
N ARG A 58 -3.59 -3.16 1.68
CA ARG A 58 -3.44 -4.60 1.92
C ARG A 58 -4.68 -5.37 1.48
N VAL A 59 -5.87 -4.89 1.88
CA VAL A 59 -7.15 -5.52 1.51
C VAL A 59 -7.39 -5.49 0.00
N ALA A 60 -6.92 -4.46 -0.70
CA ALA A 60 -6.97 -4.38 -2.16
C ALA A 60 -6.06 -5.41 -2.87
N GLY A 61 -5.18 -6.11 -2.13
CA GLY A 61 -4.31 -7.16 -2.67
C GLY A 61 -2.90 -6.70 -3.02
N ALA A 62 -2.38 -5.68 -2.33
CA ALA A 62 -0.96 -5.33 -2.46
C ALA A 62 -0.08 -6.47 -1.91
N ALA A 63 0.95 -6.85 -2.67
CA ALA A 63 1.93 -7.86 -2.29
C ALA A 63 2.92 -7.35 -1.22
N ALA A 64 3.06 -6.03 -1.09
CA ALA A 64 3.80 -5.41 0.00
C ALA A 64 3.22 -4.03 0.30
N VAL A 65 3.09 -3.68 1.58
CA VAL A 65 2.68 -2.33 2.01
C VAL A 65 3.72 -1.76 2.96
N GLY A 66 4.43 -0.74 2.49
CA GLY A 66 5.41 0.02 3.25
C GLY A 66 4.78 1.29 3.83
N ILE A 67 5.08 1.58 5.08
CA ILE A 67 4.69 2.81 5.75
C ILE A 67 5.94 3.45 6.32
N LEU A 68 6.14 4.72 5.98
CA LEU A 68 7.22 5.53 6.53
C LEU A 68 6.62 6.66 7.35
N SER A 69 7.18 6.89 8.53
CA SER A 69 6.97 8.08 9.34
C SER A 69 8.33 8.64 9.79
N PRO A 70 8.40 9.83 10.40
CA PRO A 70 9.67 10.43 10.80
C PRO A 70 10.53 9.57 11.75
N GLY A 71 9.91 8.68 12.54
CA GLY A 71 10.61 7.89 13.57
C GLY A 71 10.56 6.38 13.37
N MET A 72 9.82 5.88 12.39
CA MET A 72 9.70 4.44 12.17
C MET A 72 9.27 4.09 10.74
N ALA A 73 9.63 2.88 10.34
CA ALA A 73 9.11 2.24 9.15
C ALA A 73 8.44 0.91 9.52
N ALA A 74 7.37 0.57 8.82
CA ALA A 74 6.73 -0.74 8.90
C ALA A 74 6.57 -1.31 7.50
N LEU A 75 6.73 -2.63 7.37
CA LEU A 75 6.51 -3.37 6.14
C LEU A 75 5.54 -4.52 6.42
N PHE A 76 4.41 -4.52 5.73
CA PHE A 76 3.47 -5.63 5.74
C PHE A 76 3.72 -6.48 4.50
N LEU A 77 4.06 -7.74 4.73
CA LEU A 77 4.16 -8.78 3.71
C LEU A 77 3.03 -9.79 3.97
N PRO A 78 2.30 -10.24 2.94
CA PRO A 78 1.38 -11.35 3.09
C PRO A 78 2.16 -12.57 3.60
N GLN A 79 1.62 -13.26 4.60
CA GLN A 79 2.12 -14.59 4.94
C GLN A 79 1.66 -15.55 3.84
N ASP A 80 2.57 -16.39 3.34
CA ASP A 80 2.27 -17.39 2.33
C ASP A 80 1.03 -18.20 2.74
N ARG A 81 0.05 -18.29 1.83
CA ARG A 81 -1.18 -19.07 2.03
C ARG A 81 -0.97 -20.58 1.86
N GLU A 82 0.28 -21.05 1.78
CA GLU A 82 0.64 -22.47 1.67
C GLU A 82 1.17 -23.02 3.00
N LEU A 83 0.41 -22.84 4.08
CA LEU A 83 0.46 -23.69 5.28
C LEU A 83 -0.95 -23.73 5.88
N ALA A 84 -1.90 -24.31 5.15
CA ALA A 84 -3.20 -24.77 5.67
C ALA A 84 -3.61 -26.04 4.93
#